data_AF-A0A350F1Q0-F1
#
_entry.id   AF-A0A350F1Q0-F1
#
_cell.length_a   1.000
_cell.length_b   1.000
_cell.length_c   1.000
_cell.angle_alpha   90.00
_cell.angle_beta   90.00
_cell.angle_gamma   90.00
#
_symmetry.space_group_name_H-M   'P 1'
#
loop_
_entity.id
_entity.type
_entity.pdbx_description
1 polymer ?
#
loop_
_entity_poly.entity_id
_entity_poly.type
_entity_poly.pdbx_seq_one_letter_code
_entity_poly.pdbx_strand_id
1 'polypeptide(L)'
;MPVIEVLETRPAGWSEPRSAVSGGSHGNWNGLGGSLHPSIHPEPLPCPVNVGPDRDGDGVPDAQDKFPDDPTETSDTDGDGIGNNADLDDDNDGIPDDYEFLHGLNPDLVDALGDLDLDGLNNIGEWVAGTAANDSRSVLAFDRIDFDAGGSAVLAWPSVTNRIYEVLFATDPARSFVPYAPRITASNNWITVELALPRGQPEGYFRLQVRPPSTSPP
;
A
#
# COMPACT_ATOMS: atom_id res chain seq x y z
N MET A 1 9.37 -13.25 0.98
CA MET A 1 7.97 -13.39 1.44
C MET A 1 7.89 -12.85 2.86
N PRO A 2 7.66 -11.54 3.04
CA PRO A 2 7.50 -10.99 4.39
C PRO A 2 6.28 -11.61 5.06
N VAL A 3 6.45 -11.98 6.33
CA VAL A 3 5.39 -12.44 7.22
C VAL A 3 4.85 -11.19 7.90
N ILE A 4 3.60 -10.84 7.60
CA ILE A 4 2.93 -9.64 8.12
C ILE A 4 2.36 -9.97 9.48
N GLU A 5 2.85 -9.33 10.55
CA GLU A 5 2.46 -9.61 11.93
C GLU A 5 1.55 -8.51 12.50
N VAL A 6 0.24 -8.71 12.54
CA VAL A 6 -0.63 -7.80 13.31
C VAL A 6 -0.84 -8.33 14.73
N LEU A 7 -0.41 -7.53 15.70
CA LEU A 7 -0.50 -7.81 17.12
C LEU A 7 -1.60 -6.96 17.74
N GLU A 8 -2.74 -7.55 18.08
CA GLU A 8 -3.73 -6.86 18.92
C GLU A 8 -4.17 -7.71 20.11
N THR A 9 -3.82 -7.23 21.30
CA THR A 9 -4.78 -7.14 22.41
C THR A 9 -4.49 -5.84 23.17
N ARG A 10 -5.51 -5.08 23.54
CA ARG A 10 -5.42 -4.10 24.63
C ARG A 10 -6.71 -4.09 25.47
N PRO A 11 -6.62 -4.25 26.80
CA PRO A 11 -7.76 -4.11 27.71
C PRO A 11 -8.14 -2.64 27.93
N ALA A 12 -9.42 -2.42 28.29
CA ALA A 12 -10.03 -1.11 28.52
C ALA A 12 -9.30 -0.26 29.58
N GLY A 13 -9.08 1.03 29.29
CA GLY A 13 -9.02 2.07 30.34
C GLY A 13 -7.83 3.03 30.43
N TRP A 14 -7.21 3.50 29.33
CA TRP A 14 -6.22 4.59 29.41
C TRP A 14 -6.53 5.76 28.46
N SER A 15 -6.40 6.97 28.99
CA SER A 15 -6.84 8.25 28.41
C SER A 15 -5.68 9.00 27.76
N GLU A 16 -5.96 9.60 26.60
CA GLU A 16 -5.06 10.54 25.92
C GLU A 16 -4.87 11.84 26.72
N PRO A 17 -3.67 12.45 26.72
CA PRO A 17 -3.54 13.86 27.03
C PRO A 17 -3.75 14.71 25.77
N ARG A 18 -4.78 15.56 25.79
CA ARG A 18 -5.01 16.66 24.85
C ARG A 18 -4.16 17.90 25.18
N SER A 19 -4.01 18.74 24.16
CA SER A 19 -3.77 20.20 24.16
C SER A 19 -2.29 20.63 24.27
N ALA A 20 -1.80 21.73 23.66
CA ALA A 20 -2.45 22.93 23.13
C ALA A 20 -1.59 23.69 22.09
N VAL A 21 -2.29 24.60 21.41
CA VAL A 21 -1.94 25.72 20.51
C VAL A 21 -0.79 26.65 20.98
N SER A 22 0.00 27.16 20.02
CA SER A 22 0.41 28.58 19.80
C SER A 22 1.34 28.63 18.58
N GLY A 23 1.30 29.54 17.60
CA GLY A 23 1.05 30.97 17.62
C GLY A 23 2.35 31.69 17.22
N GLY A 24 2.46 32.24 16.00
CA GLY A 24 3.63 33.03 15.59
C GLY A 24 3.54 33.55 14.15
N SER A 25 3.69 34.87 13.99
CA SER A 25 3.37 35.67 12.80
C SER A 25 4.60 36.40 12.25
N HIS A 26 4.47 36.83 10.98
CA HIS A 26 5.10 37.96 10.28
C HIS A 26 6.49 37.82 9.63
N GLY A 27 6.54 38.26 8.36
CA GLY A 27 7.75 38.58 7.62
C GLY A 27 7.48 39.03 6.18
N ASN A 28 6.82 40.19 6.02
CA ASN A 28 6.54 40.85 4.74
C ASN A 28 7.81 41.51 4.14
N TRP A 29 8.08 41.32 2.85
CA TRP A 29 9.06 42.10 2.08
C TRP A 29 8.41 42.58 0.77
N ASN A 30 8.17 43.89 0.68
CA ASN A 30 7.81 44.59 -0.55
C ASN A 30 9.06 45.21 -1.18
N GLY A 31 9.15 45.22 -2.51
CA GLY A 31 10.10 46.11 -3.19
C GLY A 31 10.22 45.99 -4.72
N LEU A 32 9.35 46.70 -5.45
CA LEU A 32 9.58 47.55 -6.65
C LEU A 32 10.39 46.95 -7.84
N GLY A 33 10.02 47.00 -9.12
CA GLY A 33 9.04 47.78 -9.90
C GLY A 33 9.53 47.83 -11.36
N GLY A 34 8.62 47.92 -12.35
CA GLY A 34 8.99 48.11 -13.76
C GLY A 34 7.83 47.86 -14.75
N SER A 35 7.34 48.94 -15.36
CA SER A 35 6.10 49.05 -16.16
C SER A 35 6.18 48.58 -17.64
N LEU A 36 5.05 48.06 -18.14
CA LEU A 36 4.30 48.32 -19.41
C LEU A 36 5.09 48.86 -20.63
N HIS A 37 4.97 48.44 -21.91
CA HIS A 37 3.92 47.90 -22.83
C HIS A 37 4.65 47.70 -24.23
N PRO A 38 4.11 47.22 -25.39
CA PRO A 38 2.75 46.84 -25.81
C PRO A 38 2.60 45.47 -26.54
N SER A 39 1.35 45.07 -26.75
CA SER A 39 0.88 43.90 -27.52
C SER A 39 1.37 43.82 -28.97
N ILE A 40 1.78 42.60 -29.36
CA ILE A 40 1.72 42.09 -30.74
C ILE A 40 1.39 40.60 -30.65
N HIS A 41 0.19 40.20 -31.07
CA HIS A 41 -0.08 38.82 -31.51
C HIS A 41 -0.05 38.85 -33.04
N PRO A 42 0.73 37.96 -33.68
CA PRO A 42 0.06 36.88 -34.39
C PRO A 42 0.83 35.54 -34.31
N GLU A 43 0.08 34.43 -34.29
CA GLU A 43 0.49 33.02 -34.42
C GLU A 43 1.21 32.37 -33.20
N PRO A 44 0.81 31.15 -32.77
CA PRO A 44 1.58 30.40 -31.77
C PRO A 44 2.92 30.01 -32.38
N LEU A 45 4.01 30.39 -31.71
CA LEU A 45 5.34 29.93 -32.06
C LEU A 45 5.34 28.38 -31.98
N PRO A 46 5.69 27.65 -33.06
CA PRO A 46 6.00 26.23 -32.92
C PRO A 46 7.21 26.12 -31.99
N CYS A 47 7.10 25.31 -30.94
CA CYS A 47 8.11 25.13 -29.91
C CYS A 47 9.49 24.87 -30.54
N PRO A 48 10.54 25.68 -30.28
CA PRO A 48 11.88 25.36 -30.74
C PRO A 48 12.57 24.54 -29.65
N VAL A 49 12.25 23.25 -29.60
CA VAL A 49 13.14 22.26 -28.97
C VAL A 49 13.58 21.30 -30.07
N ASN A 50 14.84 20.89 -30.00
CA ASN A 50 15.47 20.01 -30.96
C ASN A 50 14.84 18.60 -30.89
N VAL A 51 13.66 18.44 -31.49
CA VAL A 51 12.97 17.15 -31.67
C VAL A 51 13.72 16.42 -32.78
N GLY A 52 14.37 15.31 -32.45
CA GLY A 52 14.87 14.37 -33.45
C GLY A 52 13.73 13.80 -34.29
N PRO A 53 13.99 12.74 -35.09
CA PRO A 53 12.90 11.92 -35.60
C PRO A 53 11.96 11.53 -34.47
N ASP A 54 10.66 11.54 -34.76
CA ASP A 54 9.55 11.12 -33.91
C ASP A 54 8.63 10.34 -34.88
N ARG A 55 8.81 9.03 -34.89
CA ARG A 55 8.36 8.17 -35.99
C ARG A 55 6.90 7.77 -35.84
N ASP A 56 6.41 7.65 -34.63
CA ASP A 56 5.00 7.35 -34.32
C ASP A 56 4.19 8.60 -33.98
N GLY A 57 4.84 9.73 -33.69
CA GLY A 57 4.23 11.05 -33.61
C GLY A 57 3.54 11.32 -32.29
N ASP A 58 3.97 10.68 -31.20
CA ASP A 58 3.41 10.88 -29.86
C ASP A 58 4.02 12.08 -29.10
N GLY A 59 5.06 12.68 -29.68
CA GLY A 59 5.74 13.86 -29.15
C GLY A 59 7.02 13.56 -28.38
N VAL A 60 7.43 12.30 -28.23
CA VAL A 60 8.74 11.91 -27.70
C VAL A 60 9.68 11.56 -28.87
N PRO A 61 10.87 12.17 -28.99
CA PRO A 61 11.78 11.81 -30.07
C PRO A 61 12.25 10.35 -29.98
N ASP A 62 12.45 9.68 -31.11
CA ASP A 62 12.95 8.29 -31.25
C ASP A 62 14.18 7.96 -30.38
N ALA A 63 15.00 8.95 -30.03
CA ALA A 63 16.21 8.79 -29.21
C ALA A 63 15.95 8.78 -27.70
N GLN A 64 14.77 9.20 -27.25
CA GLN A 64 14.32 9.27 -25.86
C GLN A 64 13.14 8.33 -25.60
N ASP A 65 12.50 7.86 -26.66
CA ASP A 65 11.39 6.94 -26.62
C ASP A 65 11.86 5.48 -26.55
N LYS A 66 11.29 4.72 -25.61
CA LYS A 66 11.51 3.28 -25.46
C LYS A 66 10.80 2.46 -26.53
N PHE A 67 9.71 2.98 -27.10
CA PHE A 67 8.91 2.33 -28.11
C PHE A 67 8.70 3.23 -29.35
N PRO A 68 9.75 3.54 -30.14
CA PRO A 68 9.71 4.50 -31.25
C PRO A 68 8.80 4.17 -32.45
N ASP A 69 7.98 3.13 -32.37
CA ASP A 69 7.02 2.72 -33.39
C ASP A 69 5.60 2.55 -32.80
N ASP A 70 5.41 2.83 -31.51
CA ASP A 70 4.14 2.69 -30.79
C ASP A 70 3.75 4.02 -30.13
N PRO A 71 2.82 4.78 -30.73
CA PRO A 71 2.45 6.11 -30.23
C PRO A 71 1.66 6.08 -28.91
N THR A 72 1.45 4.89 -28.34
CA THR A 72 0.78 4.71 -27.05
C THR A 72 1.74 4.35 -25.93
N GLU A 73 3.04 4.21 -26.18
CA GLU A 73 4.03 3.86 -25.18
C GLU A 73 5.31 4.68 -25.34
N THR A 74 5.88 5.17 -24.24
CA THR A 74 7.12 5.98 -24.28
C THR A 74 8.19 5.54 -23.30
N SER A 75 7.78 4.84 -22.24
CA SER A 75 8.59 4.49 -21.08
C SER A 75 8.42 3.00 -20.76
N ASP A 76 9.46 2.44 -20.16
CA ASP A 76 9.62 1.04 -19.74
C ASP A 76 10.48 1.11 -18.49
N THR A 77 9.84 1.33 -17.34
CA THR A 77 10.50 1.69 -16.08
C THR A 77 11.33 0.53 -15.55
N ASP A 78 10.82 -0.69 -15.60
CA ASP A 78 11.51 -1.90 -15.12
C ASP A 78 12.43 -2.56 -16.19
N GLY A 79 12.24 -2.22 -17.46
CA GLY A 79 13.04 -2.73 -18.57
C GLY A 79 12.64 -4.12 -19.06
N ASP A 80 11.43 -4.59 -18.79
CA ASP A 80 10.96 -5.91 -19.20
C ASP A 80 10.50 -5.99 -20.67
N GLY A 81 10.33 -4.82 -21.30
CA GLY A 81 9.94 -4.63 -22.69
C GLY A 81 8.43 -4.51 -22.93
N ILE A 82 7.63 -4.43 -21.87
CA ILE A 82 6.24 -3.95 -21.87
C ILE A 82 6.29 -2.45 -21.52
N GLY A 83 5.53 -1.62 -22.25
CA GLY A 83 5.50 -0.20 -21.96
C GLY A 83 4.62 0.09 -20.76
N ASN A 84 4.93 1.15 -20.00
CA ASN A 84 4.24 1.47 -18.76
C ASN A 84 2.71 1.62 -18.91
N ASN A 85 2.17 2.04 -20.07
CA ASN A 85 0.72 2.14 -20.21
C ASN A 85 0.04 0.76 -20.33
N ALA A 86 0.80 -0.30 -20.63
CA ALA A 86 0.33 -1.68 -20.77
C ALA A 86 0.81 -2.60 -19.64
N ASP A 87 1.86 -2.23 -18.91
CA ASP A 87 2.29 -2.91 -17.69
C ASP A 87 1.27 -2.67 -16.56
N LEU A 88 1.27 -3.55 -15.56
CA LEU A 88 0.43 -3.45 -14.36
C LEU A 88 1.26 -3.23 -13.09
N ASP A 89 2.59 -3.23 -13.20
CA ASP A 89 3.59 -3.07 -12.13
C ASP A 89 4.85 -2.43 -12.76
N ASP A 90 4.77 -1.13 -13.04
CA ASP A 90 5.71 -0.35 -13.87
C ASP A 90 7.18 -0.47 -13.42
N ASP A 91 7.41 -0.67 -12.11
CA ASP A 91 8.75 -0.80 -11.53
C ASP A 91 9.11 -2.23 -11.04
N ASN A 92 8.16 -3.15 -11.15
CA ASN A 92 8.27 -4.57 -10.82
C ASN A 92 8.69 -4.83 -9.36
N ASP A 93 8.23 -3.99 -8.44
CA ASP A 93 8.48 -4.16 -7.01
C ASP A 93 7.47 -5.11 -6.31
N GLY A 94 6.44 -5.52 -7.05
CA GLY A 94 5.44 -6.49 -6.64
C GLY A 94 4.16 -5.86 -6.10
N ILE A 95 3.98 -4.54 -6.24
CA ILE A 95 2.75 -3.82 -5.97
C ILE A 95 2.17 -3.33 -7.31
N PRO A 96 0.91 -3.61 -7.63
CA PRO A 96 0.32 -3.12 -8.87
C PRO A 96 0.08 -1.59 -8.88
N ASP A 97 0.24 -0.95 -10.04
CA ASP A 97 0.14 0.51 -10.20
C ASP A 97 -1.21 1.08 -9.73
N ASP A 98 -2.29 0.29 -9.88
CA ASP A 98 -3.64 0.71 -9.49
C ASP A 98 -3.77 0.90 -7.97
N TYR A 99 -3.08 0.05 -7.19
CA TYR A 99 -2.96 0.19 -5.75
C TYR A 99 -2.05 1.36 -5.42
N GLU A 100 -0.89 1.47 -6.06
CA GLU A 100 0.07 2.51 -5.78
C GLU A 100 -0.51 3.91 -5.98
N PHE A 101 -1.15 4.14 -7.12
CA PHE A 101 -1.82 5.39 -7.43
C PHE A 101 -2.92 5.72 -6.40
N LEU A 102 -3.72 4.72 -6.00
CA LEU A 102 -4.78 4.91 -5.02
C LEU A 102 -4.25 5.26 -3.63
N HIS A 103 -3.09 4.69 -3.25
CA HIS A 103 -2.49 4.85 -1.94
C HIS A 103 -1.35 5.88 -1.91
N GLY A 104 -1.08 6.57 -3.01
CA GLY A 104 -0.10 7.66 -3.07
C GLY A 104 1.35 7.17 -3.04
N LEU A 105 1.58 5.93 -3.44
CA LEU A 105 2.90 5.42 -3.83
C LEU A 105 3.22 5.86 -5.26
N ASN A 106 4.43 5.58 -5.73
CA ASN A 106 4.88 5.99 -7.05
C ASN A 106 5.16 4.75 -7.93
N PRO A 107 4.32 4.49 -8.95
CA PRO A 107 4.48 3.33 -9.85
C PRO A 107 5.85 3.24 -10.53
N ASP A 108 6.55 4.36 -10.64
CA ASP A 108 7.86 4.40 -11.27
C ASP A 108 9.05 4.21 -10.30
N LEU A 109 8.82 3.85 -9.03
CA LEU A 109 9.86 3.80 -8.01
C LEU A 109 9.72 2.63 -7.04
N VAL A 110 10.67 1.69 -7.17
CA VAL A 110 10.78 0.50 -6.31
C VAL A 110 10.82 0.88 -4.81
N ASP A 111 9.65 0.91 -4.18
CA ASP A 111 9.43 1.40 -2.83
C ASP A 111 8.56 0.46 -1.97
N ALA A 112 8.19 -0.71 -2.49
CA ALA A 112 7.41 -1.75 -1.82
C ALA A 112 7.88 -2.14 -0.41
N LEU A 113 9.17 -1.99 -0.13
CA LEU A 113 9.77 -2.30 1.17
C LEU A 113 9.76 -1.12 2.15
N GLY A 114 9.38 0.07 1.69
CA GLY A 114 9.11 1.25 2.49
C GLY A 114 7.84 1.09 3.33
N ASP A 115 7.63 2.04 4.24
CA ASP A 115 6.49 2.12 5.15
C ASP A 115 6.04 3.57 5.10
N LEU A 116 5.09 3.87 4.20
CA LEU A 116 4.71 5.24 3.85
C LEU A 116 4.02 5.97 5.03
N ASP A 117 3.20 5.27 5.81
CA ASP A 117 2.43 5.86 6.91
C ASP A 117 3.02 5.62 8.31
N LEU A 118 4.10 4.83 8.41
CA LEU A 118 4.88 4.54 9.61
C LEU A 118 4.10 3.78 10.69
N ASP A 119 3.18 2.92 10.29
CA ASP A 119 2.41 2.07 11.20
C ASP A 119 3.13 0.75 11.56
N GLY A 120 4.24 0.46 10.87
CA GLY A 120 5.08 -0.72 11.07
C GLY A 120 4.83 -1.84 10.08
N LEU A 121 3.89 -1.69 9.14
CA LEU A 121 3.71 -2.56 7.99
C LEU A 121 4.27 -1.89 6.73
N ASN A 122 5.05 -2.63 5.93
CA ASN A 122 5.58 -2.09 4.68
C ASN A 122 4.52 -2.05 3.57
N ASN A 123 4.74 -1.27 2.52
CA ASN A 123 3.80 -1.03 1.43
C ASN A 123 3.29 -2.33 0.76
N ILE A 124 4.18 -3.29 0.47
CA ILE A 124 3.76 -4.59 -0.08
C ILE A 124 2.97 -5.40 0.94
N GLY A 125 3.30 -5.25 2.22
CA GLY A 125 2.56 -5.84 3.32
C GLY A 125 1.12 -5.34 3.37
N GLU A 126 0.95 -4.03 3.22
CA GLU A 126 -0.34 -3.37 3.16
C GLU A 126 -1.20 -3.89 1.99
N TRP A 127 -0.63 -3.94 0.79
CA TRP A 127 -1.31 -4.52 -0.39
C TRP A 127 -1.69 -6.00 -0.20
N VAL A 128 -0.82 -6.80 0.41
CA VAL A 128 -1.13 -8.20 0.70
C VAL A 128 -2.26 -8.31 1.72
N ALA A 129 -2.30 -7.43 2.71
CA ALA A 129 -3.31 -7.36 3.76
C ALA A 129 -4.65 -6.78 3.28
N GLY A 130 -4.65 -6.03 2.19
CA GLY A 130 -5.82 -5.25 1.76
C GLY A 130 -6.03 -4.01 2.61
N THR A 131 -4.93 -3.47 3.16
CA THR A 131 -4.89 -2.22 3.90
C THR A 131 -4.31 -1.10 3.03
N ALA A 132 -4.29 0.12 3.55
CA ALA A 132 -4.05 1.33 2.79
C ALA A 132 -2.72 1.95 3.24
N ALA A 133 -1.67 1.86 2.42
CA ALA A 133 -0.31 2.26 2.78
C ALA A 133 -0.13 3.73 3.22
N ASN A 134 -1.17 4.56 3.06
CA ASN A 134 -1.20 5.96 3.43
C ASN A 134 -2.13 6.29 4.62
N ASP A 135 -2.68 5.30 5.31
CA ASP A 135 -3.53 5.49 6.48
C ASP A 135 -3.12 4.53 7.59
N SER A 136 -2.35 5.05 8.55
CA SER A 136 -1.79 4.30 9.69
C SER A 136 -2.82 3.66 10.65
N ARG A 137 -4.12 3.79 10.34
CA ARG A 137 -5.23 3.17 11.07
C ARG A 137 -5.88 2.04 10.28
N SER A 138 -5.56 1.92 8.99
CA SER A 138 -5.99 0.83 8.13
C SER A 138 -5.07 -0.36 8.40
N VAL A 139 -5.40 -1.16 9.40
CA VAL A 139 -4.57 -2.30 9.81
C VAL A 139 -5.31 -3.62 9.67
N LEU A 140 -4.58 -4.71 9.42
CA LEU A 140 -5.16 -6.06 9.39
C LEU A 140 -5.46 -6.54 10.82
N ALA A 141 -6.64 -6.23 11.34
CA ALA A 141 -7.04 -6.64 12.67
C ALA A 141 -8.21 -7.63 12.65
N PHE A 142 -8.40 -8.32 13.79
CA PHE A 142 -9.67 -8.96 14.05
C PHE A 142 -10.72 -7.88 14.27
N ASP A 143 -11.78 -7.88 13.47
CA ASP A 143 -12.94 -7.02 13.69
C ASP A 143 -13.72 -7.47 14.93
N ARG A 144 -13.78 -8.80 15.16
CA ARG A 144 -14.51 -9.37 16.29
C ARG A 144 -13.85 -10.62 16.84
N ILE A 145 -13.84 -10.70 18.17
CA ILE A 145 -13.42 -11.86 18.94
C ILE A 145 -14.49 -12.11 20.02
N ASP A 146 -15.29 -13.15 19.84
CA ASP A 146 -16.33 -13.56 20.80
C ASP A 146 -15.92 -14.87 21.48
N PHE A 147 -15.87 -14.89 22.81
CA PHE A 147 -15.61 -16.10 23.58
C PHE A 147 -16.91 -16.71 24.08
N ASP A 148 -17.08 -18.03 23.89
CA ASP A 148 -18.20 -18.75 24.44
C ASP A 148 -17.87 -19.30 25.86
N ALA A 149 -18.92 -19.58 26.64
CA ALA A 149 -18.78 -20.19 27.96
C ALA A 149 -18.40 -21.69 27.90
N GLY A 150 -18.44 -22.30 26.71
CA GLY A 150 -18.09 -23.70 26.45
C GLY A 150 -16.60 -23.93 26.15
N GLY A 151 -15.80 -22.86 26.06
CA GLY A 151 -14.39 -22.92 25.75
C GLY A 151 -14.08 -22.88 24.24
N SER A 152 -14.84 -22.14 23.44
CA SER A 152 -14.53 -21.81 22.05
C SER A 152 -14.48 -20.29 21.85
N ALA A 153 -13.86 -19.87 20.74
CA ALA A 153 -13.83 -18.49 20.29
C ALA A 153 -14.28 -18.39 18.84
N VAL A 154 -15.05 -17.35 18.54
CA VAL A 154 -15.39 -16.93 17.18
C VAL A 154 -14.53 -15.73 16.83
N LEU A 155 -13.71 -15.88 15.79
CA LEU A 155 -12.85 -14.82 15.27
C LEU A 155 -13.39 -14.36 13.91
N ALA A 156 -13.48 -13.05 13.68
CA ALA A 156 -13.89 -12.49 12.40
C ALA A 156 -13.00 -11.31 11.99
N TRP A 157 -12.75 -11.18 10.68
CA TRP A 157 -11.91 -10.12 10.11
C TRP A 157 -12.28 -9.86 8.63
N PRO A 158 -12.02 -8.64 8.12
CA PRO A 158 -12.04 -8.36 6.69
C PRO A 158 -10.98 -9.18 5.96
N SER A 159 -11.26 -9.63 4.75
CA SER A 159 -10.30 -10.41 3.96
C SER A 159 -10.19 -9.95 2.51
N VAL A 160 -9.07 -10.26 1.88
CA VAL A 160 -8.87 -10.12 0.43
C VAL A 160 -8.97 -11.50 -0.19
N THR A 161 -9.75 -11.63 -1.27
CA THR A 161 -9.93 -12.90 -1.98
C THR A 161 -8.59 -13.44 -2.50
N ASN A 162 -8.49 -14.76 -2.60
CA ASN A 162 -7.27 -15.46 -3.05
C ASN A 162 -6.04 -15.27 -2.13
N ARG A 163 -6.16 -14.61 -0.97
CA ARG A 163 -5.13 -14.61 0.08
C ARG A 163 -5.28 -15.80 1.01
N ILE A 164 -4.17 -16.20 1.63
CA ILE A 164 -4.14 -17.27 2.63
C ILE A 164 -3.94 -16.64 4.01
N TYR A 165 -4.91 -16.83 4.90
CA TYR A 165 -4.87 -16.39 6.28
C TYR A 165 -4.44 -17.52 7.22
N GLU A 166 -3.71 -17.19 8.27
CA GLU A 166 -3.27 -18.11 9.31
C GLU A 166 -3.50 -17.45 10.67
N VAL A 167 -4.29 -18.12 11.52
CA VAL A 167 -4.49 -17.71 12.90
C VAL A 167 -3.42 -18.39 13.74
N LEU A 168 -2.67 -17.59 14.49
CA LEU A 168 -1.67 -18.07 15.43
C LEU A 168 -2.07 -17.75 16.86
N PHE A 169 -1.49 -18.50 17.79
CA PHE A 169 -1.77 -18.36 19.21
C PHE A 169 -0.48 -18.34 20.02
N ALA A 170 -0.48 -17.56 21.10
CA ALA A 170 0.55 -17.58 22.15
C ALA A 170 -0.10 -17.35 23.51
N THR A 171 0.49 -17.87 24.58
CA THR A 171 0.05 -17.58 25.97
C THR A 171 0.66 -16.30 26.53
N ASP A 172 1.69 -15.79 25.87
CA ASP A 172 2.48 -14.62 26.26
C ASP A 172 2.83 -13.89 24.96
N PRO A 173 2.48 -12.60 24.82
CA PRO A 173 2.66 -11.88 23.56
C PRO A 173 4.14 -11.60 23.26
N ALA A 174 5.04 -11.78 24.24
CA ALA A 174 6.47 -11.69 24.05
C ALA A 174 7.09 -13.02 23.55
N ARG A 175 6.31 -14.09 23.40
CA ARG A 175 6.77 -15.38 22.90
C ARG A 175 6.36 -15.63 21.46
N SER A 176 6.97 -16.64 20.86
CA SER A 176 6.65 -17.08 19.51
C SER A 176 5.20 -17.54 19.42
N PHE A 177 4.47 -16.94 18.48
CA PHE A 177 3.16 -17.38 18.06
C PHE A 177 3.29 -18.67 17.24
N VAL A 178 2.42 -19.65 17.52
CA VAL A 178 2.37 -20.92 16.77
C VAL A 178 1.07 -21.05 16.00
N PRO A 179 1.08 -21.69 14.80
CA PRO A 179 -0.14 -21.91 14.03
C PRO A 179 -1.20 -22.61 14.88
N TYR A 180 -2.39 -22.03 14.93
CA TYR A 180 -3.48 -22.48 15.80
C TYR A 180 -4.62 -23.13 15.02
N ALA A 181 -4.93 -22.57 13.84
CA ALA A 181 -5.95 -23.09 12.94
C ALA A 181 -5.34 -23.52 11.60
N PRO A 182 -6.01 -24.41 10.85
CA PRO A 182 -5.66 -24.63 9.45
C PRO A 182 -5.65 -23.31 8.67
N ARG A 183 -4.79 -23.24 7.66
CA ARG A 183 -4.72 -22.10 6.75
C ARG A 183 -6.04 -21.95 6.00
N ILE A 184 -6.49 -20.71 5.84
CA ILE A 184 -7.78 -20.38 5.22
C ILE A 184 -7.51 -19.59 3.95
N THR A 185 -7.85 -20.15 2.80
CA THR A 185 -7.87 -19.38 1.55
C THR A 185 -9.17 -18.57 1.50
N ALA A 186 -9.06 -17.26 1.47
CA ALA A 186 -10.19 -16.36 1.41
C ALA A 186 -10.89 -16.45 0.04
N SER A 187 -12.20 -16.70 0.05
CA SER A 187 -13.05 -16.66 -1.14
C SER A 187 -13.96 -15.43 -1.19
N ASN A 188 -14.07 -14.70 -0.09
CA ASN A 188 -14.91 -13.50 0.06
C ASN A 188 -14.10 -12.38 0.74
N ASN A 189 -14.75 -11.22 0.92
CA ASN A 189 -14.17 -10.07 1.61
C ASN A 189 -14.28 -10.13 3.16
N TRP A 190 -14.70 -11.27 3.70
CA TRP A 190 -14.89 -11.48 5.12
C TRP A 190 -14.65 -12.93 5.50
N ILE A 191 -13.96 -13.16 6.62
CA ILE A 191 -13.80 -14.49 7.23
C ILE A 191 -14.41 -14.51 8.62
N THR A 192 -15.04 -15.62 8.96
CA THR A 192 -15.43 -15.95 10.34
C THR A 192 -15.06 -17.41 10.61
N VAL A 193 -14.36 -17.66 11.70
CA VAL A 193 -13.99 -18.99 12.15
C VAL A 193 -14.36 -19.22 13.60
N GLU A 194 -14.81 -20.42 13.90
CA GLU A 194 -15.04 -20.88 15.27
C GLU A 194 -13.96 -21.91 15.62
N LEU A 195 -13.31 -21.70 16.77
CA LEU A 195 -12.16 -22.49 17.19
C LEU A 195 -12.36 -22.89 18.66
N ALA A 196 -12.19 -24.17 18.99
CA ALA A 196 -12.09 -24.58 20.38
C ALA A 196 -10.83 -23.96 21.00
N LEU A 197 -10.91 -23.44 22.23
CA LEU A 197 -9.79 -22.91 22.99
C LEU A 197 -8.96 -24.04 23.63
N PRO A 198 -7.68 -23.81 23.96
CA PRO A 198 -6.86 -24.81 24.62
C PRO A 198 -7.43 -25.14 26.00
N ARG A 199 -7.70 -26.42 26.26
CA ARG A 199 -8.23 -26.86 27.56
C ARG A 199 -7.25 -26.48 28.69
N GLY A 200 -7.73 -25.71 29.66
CA GLY A 200 -6.96 -25.32 30.85
C GLY A 200 -6.13 -24.03 30.71
N GLN A 201 -6.26 -23.30 29.59
CA GLN A 201 -5.63 -21.98 29.42
C GLN A 201 -6.69 -20.95 29.01
N PRO A 202 -7.31 -20.25 29.98
CA PRO A 202 -8.35 -19.26 29.68
C PRO A 202 -7.80 -17.94 29.12
N GLU A 203 -6.47 -17.78 29.05
CA GLU A 203 -5.80 -16.53 28.70
C GLU A 203 -4.74 -16.79 27.62
N GLY A 204 -4.77 -15.98 26.58
CA GLY A 204 -3.81 -16.02 25.49
C GLY A 204 -4.09 -14.93 24.46
N TYR A 205 -3.27 -14.94 23.42
CA TYR A 205 -3.17 -13.90 22.41
C TYR A 205 -3.31 -14.55 21.05
N PHE A 206 -4.15 -13.98 20.20
CA PHE A 206 -4.24 -14.36 18.81
C PHE A 206 -3.47 -13.38 17.94
N ARG A 207 -2.90 -13.90 16.86
CA ARG A 207 -2.28 -13.11 15.80
C ARG A 207 -2.86 -13.57 14.48
N LEU A 208 -3.14 -12.61 13.61
CA LEU A 208 -3.54 -12.87 12.25
C LEU A 208 -2.35 -12.61 11.33
N GLN A 209 -2.10 -13.53 10.42
CA GLN A 209 -1.14 -13.37 9.33
C GLN A 209 -1.82 -13.66 8.01
N VAL A 210 -1.36 -12.98 6.97
CA VAL A 210 -1.84 -13.09 5.60
C VAL A 210 -0.65 -13.25 4.67
N ARG A 211 -0.84 -13.98 3.57
CA ARG A 211 0.14 -14.12 2.49
C ARG A 211 -0.57 -14.31 1.15
N PRO A 212 0.08 -13.95 0.03
CA PRO A 212 -0.37 -14.36 -1.28
C PRO A 212 -0.39 -15.90 -1.40
N PRO A 213 -1.15 -16.45 -2.34
CA PRO A 213 -1.06 -17.87 -2.65
C PRO A 213 0.36 -18.17 -3.15
N SER A 214 0.84 -19.40 -2.92
CA SER A 214 2.15 -19.82 -3.41
C SER A 214 2.16 -19.77 -4.94
N THR A 215 2.59 -18.67 -5.53
CA THR A 215 2.94 -18.63 -6.95
C THR A 215 4.35 -19.20 -7.06
N SER A 216 4.52 -20.25 -7.86
CA SER A 216 5.82 -20.46 -8.48
C SER A 216 6.10 -19.21 -9.30
N PRO A 217 7.30 -18.60 -9.24
CA PRO A 217 7.60 -17.52 -10.17
C PRO A 217 7.42 -18.06 -11.61
N PRO A 218 6.87 -17.26 -12.54
CA PRO A 218 6.99 -17.56 -13.96
C PRO A 218 8.46 -17.71 -14.38
#